data_AF-A0A227JF21-F1
#
_entry.id   AF-A0A227JF21-F1
#
_cell.length_a   1.000
_cell.length_b   1.000
_cell.length_c   1.000
_cell.angle_alpha   90.00
_cell.angle_beta   90.00
_cell.angle_gamma   90.00
#
_symmetry.space_group_name_H-M   'P 1'
#
loop_
_entity.id
_entity.type
_entity.pdbx_description
1 polymer ?
#
loop_
_entity_poly.entity_id
_entity_poly.type
_entity_poly.pdbx_seq_one_letter_code
_entity_poly.pdbx_strand_id
1 'polypeptide(L)'
;MVYCAIKCISFGFVFWCFMKVWLLRIFGFIVGTALAFAFEFALLLIINEVFDTRLVPRGIGWVAIPFFIGVGAAKLAPELSYFTKFKQTSFKQWFWSRSTVTRIVVIAPIFWICSVALYVFLFEPYGYMRDRDYMHMLKVMLFPSAILVVGHMVYLKLIVPKSAENKHNKAFKSDS
;
A
#
# COMPACT_ATOMS: atom_id res chain seq x y z
N MET A 1 9.98 21.18 50.50
CA MET A 1 10.68 19.96 50.00
C MET A 1 9.76 18.99 49.25
N VAL A 2 8.51 18.77 49.68
CA VAL A 2 7.55 17.84 49.03
C VAL A 2 7.24 18.18 47.56
N TYR A 3 7.09 19.46 47.21
CA TYR A 3 6.84 19.90 45.83
C TYR A 3 7.98 19.60 44.84
N CYS A 4 9.23 19.51 45.31
CA CYS A 4 10.38 19.20 44.45
C CYS A 4 10.43 17.71 44.12
N ALA A 5 10.11 16.85 45.09
CA ALA A 5 10.05 15.39 44.90
C ALA A 5 8.95 14.97 43.90
N ILE A 6 7.77 15.61 43.95
CA ILE A 6 6.64 15.33 43.03
C ILE A 6 7.00 15.73 41.57
N LYS A 7 7.72 16.83 41.37
CA LYS A 7 8.21 17.24 40.05
C LYS A 7 9.29 16.28 39.51
N CYS A 8 10.22 15.81 40.35
CA CYS A 8 11.24 14.84 39.94
C CYS A 8 10.63 13.47 39.57
N ILE A 9 9.62 12.99 40.30
CA ILE A 9 8.92 11.74 39.99
C ILE A 9 8.13 11.87 38.69
N SER A 10 7.45 13.00 38.47
CA SER A 10 6.74 13.27 37.21
C SER A 10 7.70 13.38 36.02
N PHE A 11 8.87 13.99 36.19
CA PHE A 11 9.88 14.11 35.13
C PHE A 11 10.48 12.75 34.75
N GLY A 12 10.81 11.90 35.74
CA GLY A 12 11.30 10.54 35.50
C GLY A 12 10.27 9.65 34.78
N PHE A 13 8.99 9.77 35.14
CA PHE A 13 7.91 9.03 34.48
C PHE A 13 7.68 9.48 33.03
N VAL A 14 7.69 10.80 32.78
CA VAL A 14 7.57 11.37 31.41
C VAL A 14 8.77 10.97 30.55
N PHE A 15 9.98 11.01 31.11
CA PHE A 15 11.20 10.59 30.41
C PHE A 15 11.16 9.09 30.05
N TRP A 16 10.70 8.23 30.96
CA TRP A 16 10.54 6.80 30.71
C TRP A 16 9.51 6.50 29.61
N CYS A 17 8.35 7.19 29.63
CA CYS A 17 7.33 7.07 28.60
C CYS A 17 7.85 7.55 27.23
N PHE A 18 8.59 8.66 27.21
CA PHE A 18 9.23 9.17 26.01
C PHE A 18 10.23 8.15 25.43
N MET A 19 11.12 7.61 26.27
CA MET A 19 12.12 6.62 25.86
C MET A 19 11.49 5.35 25.29
N LYS A 20 10.39 4.86 25.88
CA LYS A 20 9.66 3.69 25.34
C LYS A 20 9.11 3.93 23.94
N VAL A 21 8.53 5.11 23.69
CA VAL A 21 7.99 5.46 22.36
C VAL A 21 9.11 5.53 21.33
N TRP A 22 10.25 6.14 21.67
CA TRP A 22 11.40 6.23 20.77
C TRP A 22 12.03 4.87 20.47
N LEU A 23 12.16 4.00 21.47
CA LEU A 23 12.62 2.63 21.28
C LEU A 23 11.72 1.85 20.32
N LEU A 24 10.39 1.97 20.46
CA LEU A 24 9.43 1.34 19.55
C LEU A 24 9.57 1.88 18.12
N ARG A 25 9.80 3.19 17.96
CA ARG A 25 10.02 3.80 16.63
C ARG A 25 11.31 3.29 15.97
N ILE A 26 12.40 3.21 16.73
CA ILE A 26 13.69 2.70 16.23
C ILE A 26 13.56 1.22 15.86
N PHE A 27 12.93 0.42 16.71
CA PHE A 27 12.68 -0.99 16.42
C PHE A 27 11.80 -1.16 15.18
N GLY A 28 10.71 -0.40 15.08
CA GLY A 28 9.84 -0.37 13.91
C GLY A 28 10.56 0.02 12.63
N PHE A 29 11.47 1.00 12.71
CA PHE A 29 12.31 1.39 11.58
C PHE A 29 13.20 0.25 11.12
N ILE A 30 13.96 -0.37 12.03
CA ILE A 30 14.91 -1.44 11.72
C ILE A 30 14.18 -2.64 11.12
N VAL A 31 13.11 -3.10 11.78
CA VAL A 31 12.33 -4.25 11.31
C VAL A 31 11.64 -3.95 9.98
N GLY A 32 11.01 -2.78 9.84
CA GLY A 32 10.35 -2.38 8.59
C GLY A 32 11.31 -2.26 7.42
N THR A 33 12.48 -1.68 7.64
CA THR A 33 13.53 -1.56 6.62
C THR A 33 14.09 -2.93 6.24
N ALA A 34 14.38 -3.79 7.23
CA ALA A 34 14.90 -5.13 6.99
C ALA A 34 13.91 -6.00 6.20
N LEU A 35 12.62 -5.95 6.54
CA LEU A 35 11.57 -6.65 5.81
C LEU A 35 11.41 -6.12 4.38
N ALA A 36 11.51 -4.80 4.18
CA ALA A 36 11.47 -4.21 2.86
C ALA A 36 12.64 -4.67 1.99
N PHE A 37 13.87 -4.67 2.52
CA PHE A 37 15.03 -5.22 1.81
C PHE A 37 14.87 -6.70 1.49
N ALA A 38 14.41 -7.52 2.43
CA ALA A 38 14.17 -8.94 2.20
C ALA A 38 13.12 -9.17 1.10
N PHE A 39 12.07 -8.36 1.09
CA PHE A 39 11.03 -8.41 0.06
C PHE A 39 11.57 -8.01 -1.31
N GLU A 40 12.30 -6.89 -1.42
CA GLU A 40 12.91 -6.47 -2.68
C GLU A 40 13.90 -7.51 -3.21
N PHE A 41 14.69 -8.12 -2.33
CA PHE A 41 15.63 -9.18 -2.70
C PHE A 41 14.91 -10.44 -3.19
N ALA A 42 13.82 -10.84 -2.53
CA ALA A 42 13.00 -11.97 -2.98
C ALA A 42 12.37 -11.68 -4.36
N LEU A 43 11.90 -10.44 -4.57
CA LEU A 43 11.29 -10.02 -5.83
C LEU A 43 12.31 -10.05 -6.98
N LEU A 44 13.54 -9.60 -6.74
CA LEU A 44 14.66 -9.75 -7.68
C LEU A 44 14.92 -11.20 -8.07
N LEU A 45 14.99 -12.10 -7.08
CA LEU A 45 15.24 -13.52 -7.34
C LEU A 45 14.13 -14.13 -8.20
N ILE A 46 12.87 -13.83 -7.90
CA ILE A 46 11.72 -14.31 -8.67
C ILE A 46 11.77 -13.79 -10.11
N ILE A 47 12.05 -12.50 -10.33
CA ILE A 47 12.12 -11.95 -11.69
C ILE A 47 13.30 -12.54 -12.46
N ASN A 48 14.46 -12.67 -11.84
CA ASN A 48 15.64 -13.25 -12.48
C ASN A 48 15.37 -14.69 -12.95
N GLU A 49 14.69 -15.49 -12.12
CA GLU A 49 14.31 -16.87 -12.45
C GLU A 49 13.22 -16.93 -13.54
N VAL A 50 12.16 -16.12 -13.44
CA VAL A 50 11.01 -16.18 -14.36
C VAL A 50 11.37 -15.69 -15.76
N PHE A 51 12.25 -14.70 -15.87
CA PHE A 51 12.59 -14.07 -17.14
C PHE A 51 13.97 -14.48 -17.68
N ASP A 52 14.68 -15.38 -16.98
CA ASP A 52 16.05 -15.78 -17.29
C ASP A 52 16.97 -14.56 -17.51
N THR A 53 16.79 -13.55 -16.66
CA THR A 53 17.51 -12.27 -16.72
C THR A 53 18.43 -12.12 -15.52
N ARG A 54 19.53 -11.39 -15.69
CA ARG A 54 20.41 -10.99 -14.58
C ARG A 54 20.17 -9.53 -14.22
N LEU A 55 19.02 -9.26 -13.63
CA LEU A 55 18.76 -7.94 -13.07
C LEU A 55 19.58 -7.78 -11.80
N VAL A 56 20.41 -6.73 -11.83
CA VAL A 56 21.16 -6.25 -10.67
C VAL A 56 20.45 -4.97 -10.23
N PRO A 57 20.15 -4.80 -8.93
CA PRO A 57 19.56 -3.54 -8.46
C PRO A 57 20.49 -2.38 -8.80
N ARG A 58 19.94 -1.37 -9.46
CA ARG A 58 20.67 -0.19 -9.94
C ARG A 58 19.86 1.05 -9.60
N GLY A 59 20.53 2.08 -9.11
CA GLY A 59 19.90 3.35 -8.75
C GLY A 59 19.61 3.52 -7.26
N ILE A 60 19.21 4.74 -6.90
CA ILE A 60 18.96 5.13 -5.50
C ILE A 60 17.70 4.49 -4.92
N GLY A 61 16.79 4.00 -5.78
CA GLY A 61 15.52 3.37 -5.37
C GLY A 61 15.72 2.17 -4.47
N TRP A 62 16.77 1.39 -4.69
CA TRP A 62 17.14 0.22 -3.87
C TRP A 62 17.39 0.55 -2.39
N VAL A 63 17.80 1.78 -2.09
CA VAL A 63 18.01 2.23 -0.70
C VAL A 63 16.86 3.11 -0.23
N ALA A 64 16.34 3.96 -1.12
CA ALA A 64 15.27 4.89 -0.80
C ALA A 64 13.96 4.18 -0.43
N ILE A 65 13.57 3.13 -1.16
CA ILE A 65 12.30 2.43 -0.94
C ILE A 65 12.29 1.74 0.44
N PRO A 66 13.29 0.90 0.81
CA PRO A 66 13.36 0.33 2.15
C PRO A 66 13.42 1.39 3.25
N PHE A 67 14.15 2.49 3.02
CA PHE A 67 14.24 3.59 3.97
C PHE A 67 12.88 4.26 4.23
N PHE A 68 12.13 4.61 3.19
CA PHE A 68 10.80 5.23 3.36
C PHE A 68 9.79 4.26 3.99
N ILE A 69 9.84 2.98 3.64
CA ILE A 69 9.04 1.94 4.31
C ILE A 69 9.43 1.84 5.79
N GLY A 70 10.72 1.88 6.10
CA GLY A 70 11.25 1.97 7.46
C GLY A 70 10.71 3.17 8.23
N VAL A 71 10.72 4.37 7.64
CA VAL A 71 10.15 5.58 8.27
C VAL A 71 8.65 5.43 8.51
N GLY A 72 7.92 4.83 7.57
CA GLY A 72 6.50 4.49 7.74
C GLY A 72 6.28 3.52 8.90
N ALA A 73 7.05 2.44 8.95
CA ALA A 73 7.00 1.44 10.02
C ALA A 73 7.39 2.04 11.38
N ALA A 74 8.36 2.95 11.42
CA ALA A 74 8.74 3.69 12.63
C ALA A 74 7.58 4.51 13.19
N LYS A 75 6.86 5.22 12.31
CA LYS A 75 5.67 6.01 12.71
C LYS A 75 4.52 5.11 13.18
N LEU A 76 4.37 3.93 12.57
CA LEU A 76 3.29 2.99 12.87
C LEU A 76 3.58 2.08 14.07
N ALA A 77 4.82 1.80 14.42
CA ALA A 77 5.19 0.92 15.52
C ALA A 77 4.65 1.32 16.90
N PRO A 78 4.72 2.59 17.35
CA PRO A 78 4.09 2.99 18.59
C PRO A 78 2.56 2.87 18.50
N GLU A 79 1.96 3.28 17.38
CA GLU A 79 0.51 3.16 17.14
C GLU A 79 0.06 1.69 17.23
N LEU A 80 0.74 0.76 16.58
CA LEU A 80 0.46 -0.69 16.62
C LEU A 80 0.44 -1.27 18.04
N SER A 81 1.29 -0.76 18.94
CA SER A 81 1.28 -1.15 20.35
C SER A 81 0.05 -0.66 21.13
N TYR A 82 -0.57 0.44 20.69
CA TYR A 82 -1.83 0.97 21.23
C TYR A 82 -3.08 0.49 20.46
N PHE A 83 -2.90 0.00 19.22
CA PHE A 83 -3.98 -0.35 18.28
C PHE A 83 -4.66 -1.70 18.52
N THR A 84 -4.27 -2.48 19.54
CA THR A 84 -5.11 -3.60 20.03
C THR A 84 -6.49 -3.16 20.53
N LYS A 85 -6.79 -1.85 20.57
CA LYS A 85 -8.08 -1.33 21.00
C LYS A 85 -8.80 -0.31 20.10
N PHE A 86 -8.28 0.12 18.95
CA PHE A 86 -8.94 1.21 18.20
C PHE A 86 -9.50 0.83 16.82
N LYS A 87 -10.83 0.88 16.78
CA LYS A 87 -11.77 0.58 15.71
C LYS A 87 -11.56 1.53 14.52
N GLN A 88 -10.91 1.04 13.47
CA GLN A 88 -10.73 1.76 12.20
C GLN A 88 -11.97 1.55 11.32
N THR A 89 -13.08 2.22 11.61
CA THR A 89 -14.41 1.76 11.15
C THR A 89 -14.93 2.34 9.84
N SER A 90 -14.60 3.55 9.39
CA SER A 90 -15.38 4.11 8.26
C SER A 90 -14.92 3.67 6.86
N PHE A 91 -13.63 3.81 6.52
CA PHE A 91 -13.14 3.42 5.18
C PHE A 91 -13.06 1.90 5.01
N LYS A 92 -12.64 1.17 6.05
CA LYS A 92 -12.66 -0.30 6.04
C LYS A 92 -14.08 -0.81 5.81
N GLN A 93 -15.07 -0.32 6.55
CA GLN A 93 -16.43 -0.82 6.41
C GLN A 93 -17.07 -0.46 5.06
N TRP A 94 -16.73 0.70 4.48
CA TRP A 94 -17.11 1.03 3.11
C TRP A 94 -16.41 0.14 2.07
N PHE A 95 -15.11 -0.07 2.19
CA PHE A 95 -14.33 -0.88 1.24
C PHE A 95 -14.73 -2.35 1.28
N TRP A 96 -14.88 -2.90 2.49
CA TRP A 96 -15.28 -4.29 2.74
C TRP A 96 -16.78 -4.54 2.55
N SER A 97 -17.60 -3.53 2.26
CA SER A 97 -19.01 -3.72 1.87
C SER A 97 -19.23 -3.78 0.35
N ARG A 98 -18.23 -3.45 -0.47
CA ARG A 98 -18.30 -3.54 -1.95
C ARG A 98 -18.07 -4.96 -2.47
N SER A 99 -18.48 -5.24 -3.71
CA SER A 99 -18.26 -6.54 -4.36
C SER A 99 -16.75 -6.80 -4.56
N THR A 100 -16.36 -8.08 -4.63
CA THR A 100 -14.98 -8.50 -4.92
C THR A 100 -14.44 -7.82 -6.18
N VAL A 101 -15.26 -7.74 -7.24
CA VAL A 101 -14.89 -7.10 -8.51
C VAL A 101 -14.58 -5.61 -8.31
N THR A 102 -15.42 -4.87 -7.59
CA THR A 102 -15.17 -3.44 -7.32
C THR A 102 -13.94 -3.23 -6.45
N ARG A 103 -13.66 -4.11 -5.49
CA ARG A 103 -12.42 -4.05 -4.68
C ARG A 103 -11.18 -4.26 -5.53
N ILE A 104 -11.21 -5.24 -6.43
CA ILE A 104 -10.12 -5.51 -7.38
C ILE A 104 -9.90 -4.28 -8.27
N VAL A 105 -10.97 -3.65 -8.76
CA VAL A 105 -10.88 -2.47 -9.62
C VAL A 105 -10.25 -1.26 -8.92
N VAL A 106 -10.37 -1.16 -7.60
CA VAL A 106 -9.72 -0.11 -6.81
C VAL A 106 -8.28 -0.48 -6.47
N ILE A 107 -8.00 -1.72 -6.09
CA ILE A 107 -6.66 -2.17 -5.67
C ILE A 107 -5.72 -2.31 -6.87
N ALA A 108 -6.17 -2.88 -7.98
CA ALA A 108 -5.31 -3.26 -9.10
C ALA A 108 -4.60 -2.07 -9.76
N PRO A 109 -5.24 -0.91 -10.01
CA PRO A 109 -4.55 0.27 -10.53
C PRO A 109 -3.49 0.82 -9.57
N ILE A 110 -3.80 0.87 -8.28
CA ILE A 110 -2.86 1.34 -7.25
C ILE A 110 -1.66 0.40 -7.19
N PHE A 111 -1.91 -0.90 -7.13
CA PHE A 111 -0.88 -1.92 -7.15
C PHE A 111 0.00 -1.82 -8.40
N TRP A 112 -0.61 -1.71 -9.58
CA TRP A 112 0.10 -1.55 -10.85
C TRP A 112 1.00 -0.32 -10.88
N ILE A 113 0.47 0.85 -10.53
CA ILE A 113 1.24 2.11 -10.53
C ILE A 113 2.40 2.00 -9.54
N CYS A 114 2.17 1.44 -8.35
CA CYS A 114 3.22 1.20 -7.37
C CYS A 114 4.28 0.22 -7.89
N SER A 115 3.88 -0.88 -8.54
CA SER A 115 4.81 -1.85 -9.13
C SER A 115 5.64 -1.24 -10.26
N VAL A 116 5.03 -0.45 -11.15
CA VAL A 116 5.74 0.24 -12.24
C VAL A 116 6.70 1.27 -11.66
N ALA A 117 6.27 2.08 -10.69
CA ALA A 117 7.14 3.05 -10.02
C ALA A 117 8.33 2.34 -9.35
N LEU A 118 8.06 1.28 -8.59
CA LEU A 118 9.10 0.49 -7.94
C LEU A 118 10.08 -0.08 -8.96
N TYR A 119 9.57 -0.70 -10.03
CA TYR A 119 10.42 -1.23 -11.10
C TYR A 119 11.30 -0.14 -11.73
N VAL A 120 10.72 1.01 -12.06
CA VAL A 120 11.44 2.09 -12.73
C VAL A 120 12.51 2.72 -11.83
N PHE A 121 12.22 2.93 -10.55
CA PHE A 121 13.18 3.51 -9.61
C PHE A 121 14.24 2.51 -9.12
N LEU A 122 13.96 1.20 -9.16
CA LEU A 122 14.84 0.16 -8.62
C LEU A 122 15.75 -0.48 -9.68
N PHE A 123 15.32 -0.46 -10.95
CA PHE A 123 16.07 -1.04 -12.06
C PHE A 123 16.58 0.00 -13.06
N GLU A 124 16.12 1.25 -12.96
CA GLU A 124 16.45 2.35 -13.88
C GLU A 124 16.46 1.89 -15.36
N PRO A 125 15.37 1.30 -15.88
CA PRO A 125 15.35 0.72 -17.23
C PRO A 125 15.61 1.76 -18.34
N TYR A 126 15.41 3.04 -18.04
CA TYR A 126 15.64 4.17 -18.94
C TYR A 126 17.04 4.80 -18.80
N GLY A 127 17.86 4.37 -17.83
CA GLY A 127 19.10 5.04 -17.48
C GLY A 127 18.87 6.48 -17.00
N TYR A 128 19.53 7.46 -17.62
CA TYR A 128 19.28 8.88 -17.36
C TYR A 128 17.96 9.33 -18.01
N MET A 129 16.93 9.54 -17.20
CA MET A 129 15.62 9.96 -17.69
C MET A 129 15.66 11.34 -18.34
N ARG A 130 15.20 11.41 -19.59
CA ARG A 130 14.89 12.66 -20.31
C ARG A 130 13.38 12.92 -20.25
N ASP A 131 12.95 14.12 -20.61
CA ASP A 131 11.53 14.53 -20.60
C ASP A 131 10.58 13.55 -21.33
N ARG A 132 11.06 12.94 -22.42
CA ARG A 132 10.28 11.94 -23.18
C ARG A 132 10.10 10.62 -22.43
N ASP A 133 11.04 10.25 -21.58
CA ASP A 133 11.00 9.02 -20.80
C ASP A 133 10.00 9.15 -19.64
N TYR A 134 9.88 10.34 -19.05
CA TYR A 134 8.83 10.64 -18.07
C TYR A 134 7.43 10.51 -18.68
N MET A 135 7.24 11.01 -19.91
CA MET A 135 5.97 10.86 -20.63
C MET A 135 5.66 9.40 -20.98
N HIS A 136 6.68 8.62 -21.34
CA HIS A 136 6.51 7.19 -21.58
C HIS A 136 6.17 6.43 -20.29
N MET A 137 6.88 6.71 -19.19
CA MET A 137 6.59 6.15 -17.87
C MET A 137 5.16 6.45 -17.43
N LEU A 138 4.69 7.69 -17.60
CA LEU A 138 3.33 8.09 -17.26
C LEU A 138 2.29 7.30 -18.07
N LYS A 139 2.55 7.08 -19.36
CA LYS A 139 1.69 6.23 -20.21
C LYS A 139 1.65 4.79 -19.69
N VAL A 140 2.80 4.19 -19.36
CA VAL A 140 2.87 2.82 -18.83
C VAL A 140 2.13 2.68 -17.48
N MET A 141 2.20 3.69 -16.62
CA MET A 141 1.49 3.71 -15.34
C MET A 141 -0.03 3.85 -15.51
N LEU A 142 -0.47 4.79 -16.36
CA LEU A 142 -1.87 5.18 -16.45
C LEU A 142 -2.68 4.35 -17.43
N PHE A 143 -2.08 3.82 -18.50
CA PHE A 143 -2.83 3.19 -19.58
C PHE A 143 -3.53 1.88 -19.16
N PRO A 144 -2.87 0.92 -18.49
CA PRO A 144 -3.55 -0.28 -18.00
C PRO A 144 -4.62 0.04 -16.94
N SER A 145 -4.33 1.00 -16.07
CA SER A 145 -5.26 1.51 -15.05
C SER A 145 -6.52 2.10 -15.68
N ALA A 146 -6.37 2.90 -16.74
CA ALA A 146 -7.47 3.51 -17.48
C ALA A 146 -8.33 2.46 -18.19
N ILE A 147 -7.70 1.47 -18.86
CA ILE A 147 -8.41 0.36 -19.50
C ILE A 147 -9.27 -0.40 -18.48
N LEU A 148 -8.70 -0.67 -17.30
CA LEU A 148 -9.39 -1.44 -16.26
C LEU A 148 -10.62 -0.68 -15.72
N VAL A 149 -10.49 0.62 -15.47
CA VAL A 149 -11.60 1.47 -15.00
C VAL A 149 -12.68 1.61 -16.06
N VAL A 150 -12.30 1.90 -17.31
CA VAL A 150 -13.25 2.03 -18.43
C VAL A 150 -13.95 0.70 -18.69
N GLY A 151 -13.21 -0.41 -18.69
CA GLY A 151 -13.76 -1.76 -18.83
C GLY A 151 -14.77 -2.09 -17.72
N HIS A 152 -14.49 -1.68 -16.47
CA HIS A 152 -15.44 -1.85 -15.38
C HIS A 152 -16.70 -1.00 -15.55
N MET A 153 -16.58 0.25 -16.00
CA MET A 153 -17.74 1.10 -16.30
C MET A 153 -18.64 0.48 -17.38
N VAL A 154 -18.03 -0.05 -18.45
CA VAL A 154 -18.74 -0.76 -19.53
C VAL A 154 -19.41 -2.03 -18.99
N TYR A 155 -18.73 -2.82 -18.16
CA TYR A 155 -19.29 -4.01 -17.52
C TYR A 155 -20.54 -3.69 -16.68
N LEU A 156 -20.46 -2.65 -15.84
CA LEU A 156 -21.58 -2.21 -15.02
C LEU A 156 -22.76 -1.71 -15.86
N LYS A 157 -22.50 -1.05 -17.00
CA LYS A 157 -23.54 -0.50 -17.88
C LYS A 157 -24.17 -1.53 -18.81
N LEU A 158 -23.48 -2.60 -19.19
CA LEU A 158 -23.97 -3.56 -20.19
C LEU A 158 -24.46 -4.89 -19.59
N ILE A 159 -23.85 -5.36 -18.50
CA ILE A 159 -24.09 -6.71 -17.99
C ILE A 159 -24.96 -6.71 -16.73
N VAL A 160 -24.73 -5.77 -15.82
CA VAL A 160 -25.50 -5.67 -14.56
C VAL A 160 -26.96 -5.20 -14.72
N PRO A 161 -27.37 -4.36 -15.70
CA PRO A 161 -28.76 -3.90 -15.77
C PRO A 161 -29.76 -5.04 -16.05
N LYS A 162 -29.37 -6.05 -16.83
CA LYS A 162 -30.26 -7.15 -17.24
C LYS A 162 -30.54 -8.18 -16.14
N SER A 163 -29.74 -8.21 -15.07
CA SER A 163 -29.92 -9.17 -13.97
C SER A 163 -30.97 -8.71 -12.94
N ALA A 164 -31.12 -7.40 -12.74
CA ALA A 164 -32.10 -6.82 -11.82
C ALA A 164 -33.54 -6.86 -12.38
N GLU A 165 -33.70 -6.62 -13.68
CA GLU A 165 -35.00 -6.61 -14.35
C GLU A 165 -35.62 -8.01 -14.46
N ASN A 166 -34.79 -9.04 -14.67
CA ASN A 166 -35.24 -10.44 -14.76
C ASN A 166 -35.68 -11.05 -13.41
N LYS A 167 -35.14 -10.57 -12.29
CA LYS A 167 -35.59 -11.00 -10.95
C LYS A 167 -36.96 -10.40 -10.60
N HIS A 168 -37.20 -9.14 -10.97
CA HIS A 168 -38.47 -8.48 -10.73
C HIS A 168 -39.61 -9.11 -11.55
N ASN A 169 -39.34 -9.47 -12.81
CA ASN A 169 -40.34 -10.09 -13.70
C ASN A 169 -40.62 -11.58 -13.39
N LYS A 170 -39.70 -12.29 -12.73
CA LYS A 170 -39.94 -13.67 -12.25
C LYS A 170 -40.72 -13.72 -10.95
N ALA A 171 -40.47 -12.80 -10.02
CA ALA A 171 -41.25 -12.68 -8.79
C ALA A 171 -42.71 -12.31 -9.07
N PHE A 172 -42.95 -11.41 -10.04
CA PHE A 172 -44.31 -11.00 -10.40
C PHE A 172 -45.13 -12.08 -11.14
N LYS A 173 -44.46 -13.12 -11.68
CA LYS A 173 -45.12 -14.24 -12.39
C LYS A 173 -45.33 -15.49 -11.55
N SER A 174 -44.76 -15.60 -10.35
CA SER A 174 -45.05 -16.71 -9.43
C SER A 174 -46.25 -16.46 -8.54
N ASP A 175 -46.70 -15.21 -8.45
CA ASP A 175 -47.78 -14.76 -7.58
C ASP A 175 -49.11 -14.54 -8.35
N SER A 176 -49.14 -14.93 -9.63
CA SER A 176 -50.31 -14.90 -10.53
C SER A 176 -50.59 -16.28 -11.09
#